data_AF-A0AAN8H4F6-F1
#
_entry.id   AF-A0AAN8H4F6-F1
#
_cell.length_a   1.000
_cell.length_b   1.000
_cell.length_c   1.000
_cell.angle_alpha   90.00
_cell.angle_beta   90.00
_cell.angle_gamma   90.00
#
_symmetry.space_group_name_H-M   'P 1'
#
loop_
_entity.id
_entity.type
_entity.pdbx_description
1 polymer ?
#
loop_
_entity_poly.entity_id
_entity_poly.type
_entity_poly.pdbx_seq_one_letter_code
_entity_poly.pdbx_strand_id
1 'polypeptide(L)' 'MEISAQDQQVPPPSPVTTPAPDDLLTEPQTRADLLQYYCHLTLDPNTLYREMVLSEGDRKAVLTDLVQDHN' A
#
# COMPACT_ATOMS: atom_id res chain seq x y z
N MET A 1 -14.04 12.09 -38.94
CA MET A 1 -15.28 12.50 -38.24
C MET A 1 -15.63 11.41 -37.27
N GLU A 2 -15.90 11.84 -36.04
CA GLU A 2 -16.44 11.12 -34.88
C GLU A 2 -15.62 10.00 -34.21
N ILE A 3 -15.13 10.40 -33.04
CA ILE A 3 -14.70 9.67 -31.87
C ILE A 3 -15.77 8.69 -31.37
N SER A 4 -15.39 7.48 -30.98
CA SER A 4 -16.16 6.65 -30.05
C SER A 4 -15.22 6.24 -28.93
N ALA A 5 -15.20 7.05 -27.88
CA ALA A 5 -14.54 6.75 -26.62
C ALA A 5 -15.28 5.58 -25.97
N GLN A 6 -14.58 4.45 -25.77
CA GLN A 6 -15.09 3.36 -24.95
C GLN A 6 -14.83 3.71 -23.48
N ASP A 7 -15.90 3.59 -22.71
CA ASP A 7 -16.00 3.81 -21.28
C ASP A 7 -14.95 3.01 -20.52
N GLN A 8 -13.84 3.68 -20.19
CA GLN A 8 -12.93 3.24 -19.16
C GLN A 8 -13.26 4.11 -17.97
N GLN A 9 -14.24 3.67 -17.17
CA GLN A 9 -14.50 4.21 -15.84
C GLN A 9 -13.21 4.06 -15.03
N VAL A 10 -12.34 5.06 -15.12
CA VAL A 10 -11.25 5.26 -14.19
C VAL A 10 -11.92 5.37 -12.81
N PRO A 11 -11.48 4.61 -11.79
CA PRO A 11 -11.99 4.79 -10.45
C PRO A 11 -11.85 6.28 -10.08
N PRO A 12 -12.83 6.86 -9.35
CA PRO A 12 -12.81 8.29 -9.06
C PRO A 12 -11.43 8.66 -8.51
N PRO A 13 -10.80 9.75 -8.99
CA PRO A 13 -9.57 10.21 -8.40
C PRO A 13 -9.89 10.51 -6.94
N SER A 14 -9.37 9.70 -6.02
CA SER A 14 -9.14 10.15 -4.65
C SER A 14 -8.52 11.55 -4.76
N PRO A 15 -8.92 12.53 -3.95
CA PRO A 15 -8.43 13.90 -4.08
C PRO A 15 -6.90 13.88 -3.94
N VAL A 16 -6.20 13.91 -5.08
CA VAL A 16 -4.76 14.01 -5.14
C VAL A 16 -4.47 15.50 -4.99
N THR A 17 -4.57 15.98 -3.75
CA THR A 17 -3.85 17.18 -3.39
C THR A 17 -2.40 16.75 -3.29
N THR A 18 -1.67 16.85 -4.39
CA THR A 18 -0.20 16.84 -4.34
C THR A 18 0.19 17.90 -3.31
N PRO A 19 0.80 17.54 -2.17
CA PRO A 19 1.21 18.53 -1.19
C PRO A 19 2.15 19.53 -1.86
N ALA A 20 1.94 20.82 -1.60
CA ALA A 20 2.85 21.85 -2.09
C ALA A 20 4.26 21.56 -1.54
N PRO A 21 5.35 21.95 -2.25
CA PRO A 21 6.71 21.69 -1.79
C PRO A 21 6.99 22.17 -0.36
N ASP A 22 6.30 23.23 0.08
CA ASP A 22 6.38 23.78 1.43
C ASP A 22 5.66 22.92 2.51
N ASP A 23 4.64 22.14 2.15
CA ASP A 23 3.94 21.23 3.08
C ASP A 23 4.81 20.03 3.47
N LEU A 24 5.79 19.66 2.64
CA LEU A 24 6.74 18.56 2.93
C LEU A 24 7.81 18.95 3.97
N LEU A 25 7.97 20.25 4.25
CA LEU A 25 8.93 20.78 5.22
C LEU A 25 8.32 20.96 6.61
N THR A 26 7.00 20.81 6.74
CA THR A 26 6.27 20.97 8.00
C THR A 26 5.97 19.60 8.59
N GLU A 27 6.25 19.42 9.89
CA GLU A 27 5.95 18.16 10.57
C GLU A 27 4.43 17.91 10.57
N PRO A 28 3.95 16.77 10.04
CA PRO A 28 2.53 16.48 9.96
C PRO A 28 1.94 16.31 11.37
N GLN A 29 0.93 17.11 11.71
CA GLN A 29 0.35 17.13 13.06
C GLN A 29 -0.95 16.32 13.17
N THR A 30 -1.59 16.00 12.05
CA THR A 30 -2.84 15.22 12.04
C THR A 30 -2.70 13.90 11.30
N ARG A 31 -3.59 12.94 11.60
CA ARG A 31 -3.68 11.67 10.87
C ARG A 31 -3.86 11.89 9.36
N ALA A 32 -4.65 12.89 8.97
CA ALA A 32 -4.92 13.17 7.56
C ALA A 32 -3.65 13.62 6.83
N ASP A 33 -2.81 14.43 7.47
CA ASP A 33 -1.53 14.89 6.92
C ASP A 33 -0.57 13.71 6.75
N LEU A 34 -0.47 12.84 7.76
CA LEU A 34 0.35 11.62 7.70
C LEU A 34 -0.12 10.65 6.59
N LEU A 35 -1.42 10.54 6.38
CA LEU A 35 -1.97 9.65 5.36
C LEU A 35 -1.62 10.06 3.93
N GLN A 36 -1.23 11.31 3.68
CA GLN A 36 -0.73 11.73 2.36
C GLN A 36 0.56 10.98 1.98
N TYR A 37 1.31 10.51 2.96
CA TYR A 37 2.54 9.74 2.80
C TYR A 37 2.32 8.23 2.88
N TYR A 38 1.07 7.79 3.02
CA TYR A 38 0.75 6.37 3.13
C TYR A 38 1.14 5.62 1.85
N CYS A 39 1.92 4.56 2.03
CA CYS A 39 2.16 3.56 0.99
C CYS A 39 1.56 2.22 1.41
N HIS A 40 1.21 1.41 0.43
CA HIS A 40 0.68 0.06 0.69
C HIS A 40 1.85 -0.90 0.93
N LEU A 41 2.22 -1.15 2.19
CA LEU A 41 3.28 -2.09 2.53
C LEU A 41 2.78 -3.54 2.43
N THR A 42 3.63 -4.40 1.87
CA THR A 42 3.50 -5.86 1.88
C THR A 42 4.82 -6.48 2.36
N LEU A 43 4.75 -7.66 2.95
CA LEU A 43 5.92 -8.43 3.37
C LEU A 43 6.38 -9.33 2.22
N ASP A 44 7.69 -9.52 2.08
CA ASP A 44 8.23 -10.42 1.07
C ASP A 44 8.28 -11.85 1.63
N PRO A 45 7.51 -12.81 1.06
CA PRO A 45 7.51 -14.19 1.54
C PRO A 45 8.89 -14.87 1.46
N ASN A 46 9.76 -14.41 0.56
CA ASN A 46 11.11 -14.95 0.42
C ASN A 46 12.04 -14.54 1.57
N THR A 47 11.66 -13.53 2.35
CA THR A 47 12.45 -13.02 3.49
C THR A 47 11.94 -13.52 4.84
N LEU A 48 10.87 -14.31 4.86
CA LEU A 48 10.26 -14.79 6.09
C LEU A 48 11.13 -15.82 6.80
N TYR A 49 11.09 -15.76 8.12
CA TYR A 49 11.58 -16.86 8.94
C TYR A 49 10.69 -18.10 8.76
N ARG A 50 11.29 -19.29 8.88
CA ARG A 50 10.60 -20.56 8.59
C ARG A 50 9.36 -20.78 9.44
N GLU A 51 9.31 -20.24 10.64
CA GLU A 51 8.15 -20.39 11.53
C GLU A 51 7.13 -19.25 11.38
N MET A 52 7.20 -18.45 10.30
CA MET A 52 6.27 -17.37 10.04
C MET A 52 5.40 -17.64 8.83
N VAL A 53 4.11 -17.35 8.98
CA VAL A 53 3.13 -17.40 7.89
C VAL A 53 2.56 -16.02 7.61
N LEU A 54 2.38 -15.71 6.33
CA LEU A 54 1.73 -14.51 5.88
C LEU A 54 0.27 -14.74 5.54
N SER A 55 -0.54 -13.72 5.77
CA SER A 55 -1.96 -13.69 5.46
C SER A 55 -2.40 -12.28 5.07
N GLU A 56 -3.67 -12.15 4.65
CA GLU A 56 -4.26 -10.86 4.29
C GLU A 56 -3.54 -10.14 3.14
N GLY A 57 -3.05 -10.92 2.17
CA GLY A 57 -2.25 -10.41 1.05
C GLY A 57 -0.88 -9.92 1.52
N ASP A 58 -0.17 -10.74 2.29
CA ASP A 58 1.17 -10.45 2.80
C ASP A 58 1.29 -9.24 3.73
N ARG A 59 0.18 -8.83 4.36
CA ARG A 59 0.13 -7.69 5.28
C ARG A 59 0.15 -8.08 6.75
N LYS A 60 -0.05 -9.37 7.04
CA LYS A 60 -0.08 -9.90 8.40
C LYS A 60 0.81 -11.12 8.52
N ALA A 61 1.84 -11.03 9.37
CA ALA A 61 2.67 -12.15 9.78
C ALA A 61 2.19 -12.75 11.10
N VAL A 62 2.24 -14.07 11.21
CA VAL A 62 1.92 -14.82 12.44
C VAL A 62 3.01 -15.86 12.68
N LEU A 63 3.45 -15.99 13.93
CA LEU A 63 4.35 -17.06 14.36
C LEU A 63 3.54 -18.36 14.48
N THR A 64 4.06 -19.44 13.93
CA THR A 64 3.46 -20.76 13.96
C THR A 64 4.49 -21.80 14.38
N ASP A 65 4.07 -22.84 15.09
CA ASP A 65 4.92 -23.97 15.47
C ASP A 65 5.26 -24.88 14.26
N LEU A 66 4.82 -24.48 13.06
CA LEU A 66 5.01 -25.21 11.81
C LEU A 66 6.10 -24.53 10.99
N VAL A 67 7.18 -25.28 10.73
CA VAL A 67 8.24 -24.85 9.82
C VAL A 67 7.70 -24.87 8.39
N GLN A 68 7.62 -23.70 7.77
CA GLN A 68 7.34 -23.53 6.35
C GLN A 68 8.53 -24.07 5.53
N ASP A 69 8.20 -24.84 4.50
CA ASP A 69 9.18 -25.35 3.54
C ASP A 69 9.33 -24.32 2.41
N HIS A 70 10.54 -23.76 2.26
CA HIS A 70 10.86 -22.82 1.19
C HIS A 70 11.25 -23.62 -0.06
N ASN A 71 10.31 -23.79 -0.99
CA ASN A 71 10.54 -24.40 -2.31
C ASN A 71 11.16 -23.40 -3.31
#